data_AF-A0A094FXH8-F1
#
_entry.id   AF-A0A094FXH8-F1
#
_cell.length_a   1.000
_cell.length_b   1.000
_cell.length_c   1.000
_cell.angle_alpha   90.00
_cell.angle_beta   90.00
_cell.angle_gamma   90.00
#
_symmetry.space_group_name_H-M   'P 1'
#
loop_
_entity.id
_entity.type
_entity.pdbx_description
1 polymer ?
#
loop_
_entity_poly.entity_id
_entity_poly.type
_entity_poly.pdbx_seq_one_letter_code
_entity_poly.pdbx_strand_id
1 'polypeptide(L)'
;MNGMTSRRDSTPNIQKLTLYEESALVRYILDLDSRGFPPRLQGVQEMADLLLSERGESPVGKNWTTNFITRRTEIKAKFSRKYDYKRAKCEDPKIIEGWFSLVRNTVAKYGILEQDIYNFDEAGFAMGVIATAKVVTSLEAKNRPKTIQPGNREWVSIIQGVNSYG
;
A
#
# COMPACT_ATOMS: atom_id res chain seq x y z
N MET A 1 -12.00 -7.80 52.62
CA MET A 1 -11.28 -6.62 52.08
C MET A 1 -10.55 -7.08 50.82
N ASN A 2 -11.10 -6.75 49.64
CA ASN A 2 -10.53 -7.19 48.36
C ASN A 2 -9.49 -6.15 47.92
N GLY A 3 -8.22 -6.42 48.19
CA GLY A 3 -7.11 -5.54 47.82
C GLY A 3 -6.89 -5.54 46.31
N MET A 4 -6.90 -4.38 45.68
CA MET A 4 -6.43 -4.21 44.30
C MET A 4 -4.92 -4.42 44.26
N THR A 5 -4.46 -5.27 43.33
CA THR A 5 -3.04 -5.50 43.05
C THR A 5 -2.38 -4.22 42.50
N SER A 6 -1.10 -4.03 42.83
CA SER A 6 -0.30 -2.89 42.38
C SER A 6 -0.24 -2.81 40.85
N ARG A 7 -0.36 -1.60 40.28
CA ARG A 7 -0.20 -1.35 38.83
C ARG A 7 1.13 -1.86 38.26
N ARG A 8 2.14 -2.09 39.09
CA ARG A 8 3.45 -2.64 38.69
C ARG A 8 3.40 -4.15 38.39
N ASP A 9 2.45 -4.87 38.99
CA ASP A 9 2.29 -6.33 38.84
C ASP A 9 1.16 -6.70 37.87
N SER A 10 0.49 -5.69 37.29
CA SER A 10 -0.52 -5.89 36.24
C SER A 10 0.16 -5.81 34.87
N THR A 11 0.06 -6.87 34.07
CA THR A 11 0.35 -6.81 32.63
C THR A 11 -0.40 -5.60 32.06
N PRO A 12 0.29 -4.64 31.42
CA PRO A 12 -0.36 -3.41 30.99
C PRO A 12 -1.50 -3.78 30.04
N ASN A 13 -2.65 -3.13 30.18
CA ASN A 13 -3.85 -3.21 29.29
C ASN A 13 -3.57 -2.94 27.79
N ILE A 14 -2.30 -2.80 27.44
CA ILE A 14 -1.73 -2.43 26.16
C ILE A 14 -1.42 -3.70 25.32
N GLN A 15 -1.33 -4.89 25.93
CA GLN A 15 -1.14 -6.19 25.26
C GLN A 15 -2.31 -7.13 25.54
N LYS A 16 -3.35 -7.07 24.70
CA LYS A 16 -4.44 -8.05 24.70
C LYS A 16 -4.02 -9.41 24.14
N LEU A 17 -3.12 -9.41 23.15
CA LEU A 17 -2.53 -10.63 22.62
C LEU A 17 -1.28 -11.01 23.43
N THR A 18 -1.05 -12.31 23.57
CA THR A 18 0.20 -12.87 24.10
C THR A 18 1.37 -12.54 23.17
N LEU A 19 2.60 -12.61 23.69
CA LEU A 19 3.81 -12.40 22.89
C LEU A 19 3.90 -13.36 21.70
N TYR A 20 3.42 -14.59 21.86
CA TYR A 20 3.39 -15.59 20.80
C TYR A 20 2.41 -15.20 19.68
N GLU A 21 1.17 -14.86 20.05
CA GLU A 21 0.13 -14.41 19.11
C GLU A 21 0.57 -13.13 18.37
N GLU A 22 1.13 -12.15 19.08
CA GLU A 22 1.65 -10.94 18.43
C GLU A 22 2.76 -11.29 17.43
N SER A 23 3.67 -12.21 17.76
CA SER A 23 4.77 -12.59 16.87
C SER A 23 4.28 -13.39 15.66
N ALA A 24 3.28 -14.26 15.85
CA ALA A 24 2.61 -14.97 14.76
C ALA A 24 1.88 -14.00 13.83
N LEU A 25 1.18 -13.00 14.39
CA LEU A 25 0.51 -11.95 13.63
C LEU A 25 1.50 -11.10 12.83
N VAL A 26 2.65 -10.72 13.41
CA VAL A 26 3.73 -10.04 12.67
C VAL A 26 4.22 -10.89 11.51
N ARG A 27 4.51 -12.18 11.74
CA ARG A 27 4.98 -13.09 10.69
C ARG A 27 3.96 -13.23 9.57
N TYR A 28 2.67 -13.31 9.90
CA TYR A 28 1.61 -13.39 8.91
C TYR A 28 1.44 -12.10 8.10
N ILE A 29 1.58 -10.93 8.73
CA ILE A 29 1.59 -9.63 8.03
C ILE A 29 2.75 -9.57 7.02
N LEU A 30 3.93 -10.06 7.40
CA LEU A 30 5.10 -10.10 6.52
C LEU A 30 4.91 -11.09 5.35
N ASP A 31 4.30 -12.26 5.58
CA ASP A 31 3.94 -13.20 4.50
C ASP A 31 2.99 -12.55 3.49
N LEU A 32 1.94 -11.89 3.99
CA LEU A 32 0.97 -11.18 3.15
C LEU A 32 1.61 -10.04 2.33
N ASP A 33 2.52 -9.27 2.93
CA ASP A 33 3.29 -8.23 2.24
C ASP A 33 4.17 -8.82 1.13
N SER A 34 4.87 -9.93 1.41
CA SER A 34 5.74 -10.61 0.42
C SER A 34 4.97 -11.11 -0.80
N ARG A 35 3.70 -11.48 -0.61
CA ARG A 35 2.78 -11.91 -1.67
C ARG A 35 2.07 -10.76 -2.38
N GLY A 36 2.34 -9.51 -2.00
CA GLY A 36 1.75 -8.32 -2.58
C GLY A 36 0.35 -7.97 -2.06
N PHE A 37 -0.08 -8.56 -0.93
CA PHE A 37 -1.37 -8.33 -0.29
C PHE A 37 -1.24 -7.74 1.13
N PRO A 38 -0.52 -6.64 1.34
CA PRO A 38 -0.33 -6.10 2.68
C PRO A 38 -1.67 -5.67 3.30
N PRO A 39 -1.95 -6.09 4.56
CA PRO A 39 -3.21 -5.82 5.21
C PRO A 39 -3.38 -4.33 5.53
N ARG A 40 -4.64 -3.88 5.57
CA ARG A 40 -5.01 -2.55 6.08
C ARG A 40 -4.94 -2.51 7.60
N LEU A 41 -4.90 -1.32 8.20
CA LEU A 41 -5.01 -1.16 9.66
C LEU A 41 -6.24 -1.89 10.22
N GLN A 42 -7.39 -1.76 9.56
CA GLN A 42 -8.60 -2.47 9.94
C GLN A 42 -8.43 -3.99 9.85
N GLY A 43 -7.80 -4.50 8.78
CA GLY A 43 -7.54 -5.94 8.65
C GLY A 43 -6.60 -6.50 9.71
N VAL A 44 -5.61 -5.71 10.16
CA VAL A 44 -4.76 -6.08 11.30
C VAL A 44 -5.57 -6.16 12.60
N GLN A 45 -6.54 -5.24 12.77
CA GLN A 45 -7.46 -5.28 13.90
C GLN A 45 -8.35 -6.53 13.85
N GLU A 46 -8.95 -6.83 12.70
CA GLU A 46 -9.82 -7.99 12.50
C GLU A 46 -9.10 -9.31 12.76
N MET A 47 -7.83 -9.44 12.33
CA MET A 47 -7.02 -10.61 12.63
C MET A 47 -6.75 -10.77 14.13
N ALA A 48 -6.52 -9.66 14.85
CA ALA A 48 -6.35 -9.68 16.30
C ALA A 48 -7.66 -10.01 17.03
N ASP A 49 -8.77 -9.43 16.58
CA ASP A 49 -10.12 -9.68 17.11
C ASP A 49 -10.55 -11.12 16.89
N LEU A 50 -10.18 -11.72 15.75
CA LEU A 50 -10.41 -13.14 15.47
C LEU A 50 -9.70 -14.02 16.50
N LEU A 51 -8.40 -13.80 16.73
CA LEU A 51 -7.62 -14.54 17.73
C LEU A 51 -8.21 -14.42 19.14
N LEU A 52 -8.71 -13.22 19.50
CA LEU A 52 -9.37 -13.00 20.79
C LEU A 52 -10.73 -13.70 20.87
N SER A 53 -11.51 -13.70 19.79
CA SER A 53 -12.82 -14.36 19.75
C SER A 53 -12.70 -15.87 19.93
N GLU A 54 -11.67 -16.50 19.38
CA GLU A 54 -11.35 -17.93 19.59
C GLU A 54 -11.05 -18.23 21.07
N ARG A 55 -10.59 -17.23 21.83
CA ARG A 55 -10.35 -17.33 23.27
C ARG A 55 -11.56 -16.92 24.12
N GLY A 56 -12.67 -16.53 23.50
CA GLY A 56 -13.84 -15.97 24.19
C GLY A 56 -13.58 -14.58 24.81
N GLU A 57 -12.56 -13.87 24.32
CA GLU A 57 -12.21 -12.54 24.81
C GLU A 57 -12.86 -11.42 24.00
N SER A 58 -12.95 -10.24 24.60
CA SER A 58 -13.50 -9.05 23.94
C SER A 58 -12.56 -8.49 22.86
N PRO A 59 -13.08 -7.82 21.82
CA PRO A 59 -12.28 -7.17 20.78
C PRO A 59 -11.27 -6.13 21.29
N VAL A 60 -10.23 -5.86 20.51
CA VAL A 60 -9.24 -4.82 20.80
C VAL A 60 -9.84 -3.42 20.74
N GLY A 61 -9.23 -2.50 21.49
CA GLY A 61 -9.65 -1.10 21.49
C GLY A 61 -9.21 -0.36 20.21
N LYS A 62 -9.90 0.74 19.89
CA LYS A 62 -9.66 1.59 18.70
C LYS A 62 -8.19 1.95 18.42
N ASN A 63 -7.40 2.17 19.47
CA ASN A 63 -5.99 2.58 19.37
C ASN A 63 -5.00 1.41 19.37
N TRP A 64 -5.47 0.18 19.54
CA TRP A 64 -4.62 -0.99 19.71
C TRP A 64 -3.73 -1.21 18.48
N THR A 65 -4.28 -1.16 17.26
CA THR A 65 -3.53 -1.39 16.02
C THR A 65 -2.40 -0.38 15.82
N THR A 66 -2.67 0.90 16.09
CA THR A 66 -1.64 1.96 15.99
C THR A 66 -0.53 1.73 17.02
N ASN A 67 -0.89 1.35 18.24
CA ASN A 67 0.07 1.05 19.29
C ASN A 67 0.88 -0.22 18.97
N PHE A 68 0.23 -1.26 18.46
CA PHE A 68 0.88 -2.51 18.03
C PHE A 68 1.96 -2.25 16.98
N ILE A 69 1.64 -1.48 15.92
CA ILE A 69 2.60 -1.12 14.87
C ILE A 69 3.72 -0.22 15.42
N THR A 70 3.43 0.63 16.41
CA THR A 70 4.45 1.48 17.03
C THR A 70 5.41 0.67 17.89
N ARG A 71 4.94 -0.40 18.53
CA ARG A 71 5.77 -1.29 19.37
C ARG A 71 6.61 -2.28 18.56
N ARG A 72 6.09 -2.78 17.44
CA ARG A 72 6.74 -3.78 16.58
C ARG A 72 7.54 -3.11 15.47
N THR A 73 8.85 -2.94 15.69
CA THR A 73 9.76 -2.27 14.75
C THR A 73 9.91 -3.02 13.42
N GLU A 74 9.49 -4.28 13.36
CA GLU A 74 9.51 -5.14 12.17
C GLU A 74 8.50 -4.69 11.09
N ILE A 75 7.43 -4.00 11.47
CA ILE A 75 6.32 -3.59 10.59
C ILE A 75 6.11 -2.07 10.61
N LYS A 76 5.63 -1.49 9.52
CA LYS A 76 5.36 -0.05 9.42
C LYS A 76 4.13 0.23 8.55
N ALA A 77 3.29 1.15 9.01
CA ALA A 77 2.19 1.65 8.20
C ALA A 77 2.73 2.58 7.10
N LYS A 78 2.44 2.27 5.83
CA LYS A 78 2.81 3.06 4.64
C LYS A 78 1.57 3.28 3.76
N PHE A 79 1.51 4.40 3.04
CA PHE A 79 0.45 4.64 2.06
C PHE A 79 0.69 3.81 0.79
N SER A 80 -0.26 2.97 0.38
CA SER A 80 -0.22 2.32 -0.94
C SER A 80 -0.48 3.32 -2.06
N ARG A 81 0.09 3.07 -3.25
CA ARG A 81 -0.35 3.67 -4.51
C ARG A 81 -0.78 2.55 -5.43
N LYS A 82 -1.98 2.65 -6.01
CA LYS A 82 -2.41 1.73 -7.07
C LYS A 82 -1.42 1.88 -8.23
N TYR A 83 -0.65 0.85 -8.48
CA TYR A 83 0.16 0.73 -9.69
C TYR A 83 -0.45 -0.43 -10.47
N ASP A 84 -0.61 -0.32 -11.79
CA ASP A 84 -1.36 -1.31 -12.54
C ASP A 84 -0.54 -2.60 -12.65
N TYR A 85 -1.11 -3.74 -12.27
CA TYR A 85 -0.44 -5.04 -12.35
C TYR A 85 -0.18 -5.48 -13.80
N LYS A 86 -1.06 -5.07 -14.73
CA LYS A 86 -0.89 -5.35 -16.16
C LYS A 86 0.29 -4.57 -16.73
N ARG A 87 0.46 -3.30 -16.33
CA ARG A 87 1.63 -2.48 -16.75
C ARG A 87 2.95 -3.09 -16.30
N ALA A 88 3.05 -3.53 -15.05
CA ALA A 88 4.28 -4.15 -14.53
C ALA A 88 4.70 -5.43 -15.27
N LYS A 89 3.75 -6.19 -15.86
CA LYS A 89 4.06 -7.38 -16.65
C LYS A 89 4.43 -7.07 -18.11
N CYS A 90 4.03 -5.92 -18.63
CA CYS A 90 4.26 -5.54 -20.02
C CYS A 90 5.53 -4.69 -20.22
N GLU A 91 6.15 -4.22 -19.13
CA GLU A 91 7.39 -3.44 -19.17
C GLU A 91 8.61 -4.38 -19.29
N ASP A 92 8.96 -4.81 -20.51
CA ASP A 92 10.25 -5.47 -20.79
C ASP A 92 11.35 -4.40 -20.96
N PRO A 93 12.36 -4.35 -20.08
CA PRO A 93 13.43 -3.35 -20.16
C PRO A 93 14.12 -3.29 -21.54
N LYS A 94 14.27 -4.42 -22.23
CA LYS A 94 14.92 -4.47 -23.55
C LYS A 94 14.06 -3.81 -24.63
N ILE A 95 12.75 -4.02 -24.57
CA ILE A 95 11.80 -3.40 -25.50
C ILE A 95 11.77 -1.88 -25.27
N ILE A 96 11.75 -1.47 -24.00
CA ILE A 96 11.76 -0.06 -23.60
C ILE A 96 13.05 0.63 -24.08
N GLU A 97 14.21 0.03 -23.83
CA GLU A 97 15.50 0.57 -24.25
C GLU A 97 15.63 0.65 -25.79
N GLY A 98 15.17 -0.38 -26.50
CA GLY A 98 15.13 -0.38 -27.96
C GLY A 98 14.26 0.74 -28.53
N TRP A 99 13.08 0.96 -27.93
CA TRP A 99 12.19 2.04 -28.31
C TRP A 99 12.83 3.42 -28.10
N PHE A 100 13.42 3.69 -26.93
CA PHE A 100 14.09 4.96 -26.66
C PHE A 100 15.30 5.21 -27.58
N SER A 101 16.02 4.16 -27.94
CA SER A 101 17.14 4.26 -28.88
C SER A 101 16.67 4.61 -30.29
N LEU A 102 15.57 4.00 -30.75
CA LEU A 102 14.95 4.35 -32.03
C LEU A 102 14.43 5.80 -32.07
N VAL A 103 13.78 6.25 -31.00
CA VAL A 103 13.29 7.63 -30.88
C VAL A 103 14.45 8.63 -30.96
N ARG A 104 15.53 8.42 -30.19
CA ARG A 104 16.72 9.28 -30.23
C ARG A 104 17.37 9.33 -31.62
N ASN A 105 17.51 8.18 -32.27
CA ASN A 105 18.06 8.11 -33.63
C ASN A 105 17.18 8.84 -34.64
N THR A 106 15.86 8.77 -34.49
CA THR A 106 14.89 9.45 -35.38
C THR A 106 14.95 10.97 -35.17
N VAL A 107 14.96 11.44 -33.91
CA VAL A 107 15.13 12.85 -33.57
C VAL A 107 16.44 13.39 -34.16
N ALA A 108 17.55 12.68 -33.99
CA ALA A 108 18.85 13.07 -34.55
C ALA A 108 18.86 13.07 -36.09
N LYS A 109 18.26 12.06 -36.73
CA LYS A 109 18.23 11.93 -38.18
C LYS A 109 17.44 13.05 -38.87
N TYR A 110 16.33 13.47 -38.27
CA TYR A 110 15.43 14.48 -38.83
C TYR A 110 15.61 15.87 -38.23
N GLY A 111 16.54 16.05 -37.27
CA GLY A 111 16.81 17.34 -36.64
C GLY A 111 15.60 17.91 -35.89
N ILE A 112 14.79 17.05 -35.27
CA ILE A 112 13.57 17.47 -34.56
C ILE A 112 13.99 18.29 -33.32
N LEU A 113 13.51 19.52 -33.22
CA LEU A 113 13.79 20.38 -32.08
C LEU A 113 12.94 19.97 -30.87
N GLU A 114 13.44 20.19 -29.66
CA GLU A 114 12.72 19.80 -28.44
C GLU A 114 11.34 20.46 -28.32
N GLN A 115 11.19 21.67 -28.85
CA GLN A 115 9.93 22.43 -28.89
C GLN A 115 8.85 21.79 -29.77
N ASP A 116 9.26 20.96 -30.73
CA ASP A 116 8.37 20.27 -31.68
C ASP A 116 8.00 18.86 -31.17
N ILE A 117 8.47 18.49 -29.97
CA ILE A 117 8.13 17.23 -29.31
C ILE A 117 6.97 17.49 -28.33
N TYR A 118 5.82 16.90 -28.64
CA TYR A 118 4.61 17.01 -27.82
C TYR A 118 4.33 15.67 -27.14
N ASN A 119 4.17 15.70 -25.82
CA ASN A 119 3.63 14.56 -25.09
C ASN A 119 2.11 14.67 -25.06
N PHE A 120 1.43 13.67 -25.62
CA PHE A 120 -0.01 13.53 -25.55
C PHE A 120 -0.34 12.39 -24.60
N ASP A 121 -1.19 12.66 -23.62
CA ASP A 121 -1.72 11.62 -22.72
C ASP A 121 -3.21 11.83 -22.51
N GLU A 122 -3.90 10.72 -22.25
CA GLU A 122 -5.32 10.70 -21.89
C GLU A 122 -5.45 10.36 -20.41
N ALA A 123 -6.00 11.29 -19.63
CA ALA A 123 -6.31 11.08 -18.23
C ALA A 123 -7.82 10.77 -18.08
N GLY A 124 -8.13 9.51 -17.77
CA GLY A 124 -9.48 9.08 -17.42
C GLY A 124 -9.77 9.25 -15.93
N PHE A 125 -10.81 10.00 -15.59
CA PHE A 125 -11.33 10.16 -14.25
C PHE A 125 -12.60 9.32 -14.09
N ALA A 126 -12.54 8.33 -13.21
CA ALA A 126 -13.73 7.56 -12.82
C ALA A 126 -14.56 8.36 -11.82
N MET A 127 -15.80 8.67 -12.21
CA MET A 127 -16.74 9.38 -11.34
C MET A 127 -17.13 8.47 -10.15
N GLY A 128 -17.04 9.00 -8.93
CA GLY A 128 -17.44 8.29 -7.71
C GLY A 128 -16.34 7.44 -7.02
N VAL A 129 -15.08 7.53 -7.45
CA VAL A 129 -13.96 6.80 -6.81
C VAL A 129 -13.29 7.65 -5.71
N ILE A 130 -13.49 7.28 -4.44
CA ILE A 130 -12.77 7.88 -3.30
C ILE A 130 -11.32 7.35 -3.23
N ALA A 131 -10.37 8.26 -3.03
CA ALA A 131 -8.93 8.07 -3.13
C ALA A 131 -8.28 7.23 -2.01
N THR A 132 -7.07 6.74 -2.31
CA THR A 132 -5.98 6.17 -1.45
C THR A 132 -6.32 5.70 -0.03
N ALA A 133 -6.15 4.39 0.23
CA ALA A 133 -6.29 3.79 1.57
C ALA A 133 -4.91 3.55 2.23
N LYS A 134 -4.82 3.74 3.55
CA LYS A 134 -3.62 3.49 4.37
C LYS A 134 -3.47 1.97 4.63
N VAL A 135 -2.29 1.40 4.38
CA VAL A 135 -2.00 -0.04 4.60
C VAL A 135 -0.76 -0.25 5.49
N VAL A 136 -0.52 -1.49 5.91
CA VAL A 136 0.58 -1.89 6.80
C VAL A 136 1.51 -2.86 6.05
N THR A 137 2.80 -2.54 5.99
CA THR A 137 3.83 -3.27 5.21
C THR A 137 5.11 -3.48 6.03
N SER A 138 6.06 -4.25 5.53
CA SER A 138 7.40 -4.36 6.12
C SER A 138 8.17 -3.02 6.15
N LEU A 139 9.09 -2.87 7.12
CA LEU A 139 9.97 -1.70 7.23
C LEU A 139 10.87 -1.57 5.98
N GLU A 140 11.38 -2.69 5.47
CA GLU A 140 12.32 -2.77 4.35
C GLU A 140 11.68 -2.66 2.96
N ALA A 141 10.36 -2.75 2.83
CA ALA A 141 9.68 -2.56 1.55
C ALA A 141 9.95 -1.15 1.00
N LYS A 142 10.79 -1.06 -0.04
CA LYS A 142 11.14 0.18 -0.74
C LYS A 142 9.98 0.76 -1.56
N ASN A 143 8.91 0.00 -1.81
CA ASN A 143 7.82 0.37 -2.72
C ASN A 143 6.43 0.39 -2.08
N ARG A 144 5.54 1.23 -2.63
CA ARG A 144 4.15 1.40 -2.15
C ARG A 144 3.24 0.28 -2.70
N PRO A 145 2.41 -0.39 -1.87
CA PRO A 145 1.54 -1.50 -2.30
C PRO A 145 0.27 -1.09 -3.09
N LYS A 146 -0.57 -2.03 -3.55
CA LYS A 146 -1.70 -1.81 -4.49
C LYS A 146 -3.04 -2.40 -3.97
N THR A 147 -4.22 -1.89 -4.39
CA THR A 147 -5.54 -2.43 -3.99
C THR A 147 -6.59 -2.38 -5.12
N ILE A 148 -7.45 -3.41 -5.25
CA ILE A 148 -8.47 -3.61 -6.30
C ILE A 148 -9.84 -2.98 -5.89
N GLN A 149 -10.69 -2.58 -6.87
CA GLN A 149 -12.00 -1.93 -6.65
C GLN A 149 -13.18 -2.57 -7.44
N PRO A 150 -14.45 -2.42 -6.98
CA PRO A 150 -15.67 -2.84 -7.69
C PRO A 150 -16.24 -1.75 -8.63
N GLY A 151 -17.01 -2.18 -9.64
CA GLY A 151 -17.26 -1.44 -10.87
C GLY A 151 -18.53 -0.58 -10.93
N ASN A 152 -18.36 0.73 -10.74
CA ASN A 152 -19.18 1.75 -11.38
C ASN A 152 -18.36 2.41 -12.51
N ARG A 153 -18.96 2.68 -13.68
CA ARG A 153 -18.26 2.84 -14.98
C ARG A 153 -18.51 4.17 -15.71
N GLU A 154 -18.89 5.24 -15.01
CA GLU A 154 -18.90 6.57 -15.64
C GLU A 154 -17.49 7.15 -15.62
N TRP A 155 -16.96 7.45 -16.81
CA TRP A 155 -15.63 7.99 -17.01
C TRP A 155 -15.70 9.32 -17.74
N VAL A 156 -14.94 10.29 -17.27
CA VAL A 156 -14.63 11.53 -18.00
C VAL A 156 -13.17 11.45 -18.42
N SER A 157 -12.89 11.61 -19.71
CA SER A 157 -11.52 11.63 -20.23
C SER A 157 -11.11 13.04 -20.60
N ILE A 158 -9.88 13.40 -20.24
CA ILE A 158 -9.22 14.63 -20.67
C ILE A 158 -8.03 14.22 -21.54
N ILE A 159 -7.92 14.79 -22.74
CA ILE A 159 -6.72 14.68 -23.58
C ILE A 159 -5.90 15.93 -23.35
N GLN A 160 -4.65 15.76 -22.93
CA GLN A 160 -3.71 16.87 -22.71
C GLN A 160 -2.49 16.68 -23.61
N GLY A 161 -2.10 17.76 -24.30
CA GLY A 161 -0.83 17.86 -25.02
C GLY A 161 0.05 18.92 -24.36
N VAL A 162 1.31 18.61 -24.08
CA VAL A 162 2.30 19.56 -23.52
C VAL A 162 3.63 19.36 -24.24
N ASN A 163 4.32 20.45 -24.58
CA ASN A 163 5.70 20.41 -25.05
C ASN A 163 6.67 20.90 -23.96
N SER A 164 7.98 20.89 -24.24
CA SER A 164 9.00 21.31 -23.27
C SER A 164 8.96 22.81 -22.91
N TYR A 165 8.15 23.62 -23.60
CA TYR A 165 8.05 25.06 -23.43
C TYR A 165 6.77 25.51 -22.70
N GLY A 166 5.82 24.60 -22.44
CA GLY A 166 4.59 24.87 -21.68
C GLY A 166 3.34 24.87 -22.54
#